data_AF-A0A9R1BWL7-F1
#
_entry.id   AF-A0A9R1BWL7-F1
#
_cell.length_a   1.000
_cell.length_b   1.000
_cell.length_c   1.000
_cell.angle_alpha   90.00
_cell.angle_beta   90.00
_cell.angle_gamma   90.00
#
_symmetry.space_group_name_H-M   'P 1'
#
loop_
_entity.id
_entity.type
_entity.pdbx_description
1 polymer ?
#
loop_
_entity_poly.entity_id
_entity_poly.type
_entity_poly.pdbx_seq_one_letter_code
_entity_poly.pdbx_strand_id
1 'polypeptide(L)'
;MDECPYLIPWLVVCGDMLLIVDHCINLSLGAPVTYKPYRLDICTKPAKWVEVKKLENWALFVEGDVRSTPFSCMSPELWGGRMNCLYYAHYSEPCNIHGLGDEADAVWDPSTNPDLLYKRNWYRQLQALWVYPSVFYSDSE
;
A
#
# COMPACT_ATOMS: atom_id res chain seq x y z
N MET A 1 20.74 11.82 5.93
CA MET A 1 20.05 10.52 5.98
C MET A 1 19.21 10.61 7.23
N ASP A 2 18.09 11.33 7.13
CA ASP A 2 17.19 11.53 8.27
C ASP A 2 16.33 10.29 8.38
N GLU A 3 16.63 9.49 9.40
CA GLU A 3 15.89 8.27 9.73
C GLU A 3 14.44 8.65 10.07
N CYS A 4 13.51 8.27 9.19
CA CYS A 4 12.09 8.25 9.53
C CYS A 4 11.88 7.30 10.72
N PRO A 5 11.27 7.75 11.83
CA PRO A 5 11.27 7.00 13.07
C PRO A 5 10.33 5.78 12.96
N TYR A 6 10.91 4.58 13.15
CA TYR A 6 10.23 3.34 13.55
C TYR A 6 8.95 2.97 12.80
N LEU A 7 9.10 2.55 11.56
CA LEU A 7 7.99 2.01 10.79
C LEU A 7 8.36 0.60 10.32
N ILE A 8 7.67 -0.40 10.89
CA ILE A 8 7.83 -1.80 10.48
C ILE A 8 7.41 -1.86 9.01
N PRO A 9 8.24 -2.29 8.05
CA PRO A 9 7.80 -2.38 6.66
C PRO A 9 6.78 -3.52 6.47
N TRP A 10 6.08 -3.54 5.34
CA TRP A 10 5.31 -4.72 4.94
C TRP A 10 6.18 -5.64 4.07
N LEU A 11 6.09 -6.94 4.31
CA LEU A 11 6.68 -7.95 3.44
C LEU A 11 5.56 -8.55 2.58
N VAL A 12 5.65 -8.42 1.26
CA VAL A 12 4.60 -8.83 0.31
C VAL A 12 5.20 -9.71 -0.76
N VAL A 13 4.54 -10.81 -1.08
CA VAL A 13 4.84 -11.61 -2.29
C VAL A 13 4.03 -11.03 -3.45
N CYS A 14 4.70 -10.70 -4.55
CA CYS A 14 4.12 -10.08 -5.74
C CYS A 14 4.61 -10.78 -7.00
N GLY A 15 3.85 -11.76 -7.48
CA GLY A 15 4.29 -12.63 -8.57
C GLY A 15 5.55 -13.41 -8.18
N ASP A 16 6.62 -13.22 -8.94
CA ASP A 16 7.96 -13.78 -8.71
C ASP A 16 8.84 -12.91 -7.80
N MET A 17 8.36 -11.75 -7.38
CA MET A 17 9.10 -10.81 -6.54
C MET A 17 8.72 -10.95 -5.06
N LEU A 18 9.73 -10.90 -4.19
CA LEU A 18 9.57 -10.63 -2.77
C LEU A 18 9.82 -9.13 -2.53
N LEU A 19 8.82 -8.43 -2.03
CA LEU A 19 8.84 -6.98 -1.84
C LEU A 19 8.86 -6.61 -0.35
N ILE A 20 9.70 -5.65 0.00
CA ILE A 20 9.57 -4.83 1.20
C ILE A 20 8.91 -3.52 0.78
N VAL A 21 7.74 -3.21 1.35
CA VAL A 21 7.10 -1.91 1.16
C VAL A 21 7.39 -1.07 2.38
N ASP A 22 8.28 -0.11 2.18
CA ASP A 22 8.59 0.92 3.16
C ASP A 22 7.64 2.10 3.00
N HIS A 23 7.54 2.93 4.04
CA HIS A 23 6.76 4.14 3.98
C HIS A 23 7.40 5.27 4.76
N CYS A 24 7.33 6.47 4.19
CA CYS A 24 7.81 7.70 4.80
C CYS A 24 6.62 8.62 5.02
N ILE A 25 6.47 9.13 6.25
CA ILE A 25 5.50 10.18 6.55
C ILE A 25 6.05 11.49 5.98
N ASN A 26 5.26 12.14 5.14
CA ASN A 26 5.58 13.45 4.60
C ASN A 26 4.76 14.52 5.34
N LEU A 27 5.45 15.48 5.95
CA LEU A 27 4.84 16.59 6.70
C LEU A 27 4.57 17.83 5.84
N SER A 28 4.75 17.74 4.53
CA SER A 28 4.57 18.86 3.58
C SER A 28 3.26 18.78 2.78
N LEU A 29 3.01 19.76 1.90
CA LEU A 29 1.83 19.82 1.04
C LEU A 29 1.88 18.71 -0.02
N GLY A 30 1.04 17.68 0.13
CA GLY A 30 0.97 16.52 -0.78
C GLY A 30 0.43 15.28 -0.08
N ALA A 31 0.64 14.11 -0.67
CA ALA A 31 0.30 12.84 -0.05
C ALA A 31 1.04 12.69 1.29
N PRO A 32 0.33 12.41 2.39
CA PRO A 32 0.91 12.43 3.73
C PRO A 32 1.83 11.24 3.98
N VAL A 33 1.75 10.21 3.14
CA VAL A 33 2.57 9.02 3.21
C VAL A 33 3.02 8.65 1.80
N THR A 34 4.33 8.49 1.63
CA THR A 34 4.93 7.96 0.42
C THR A 34 5.30 6.50 0.65
N TYR A 35 4.75 5.60 -0.15
CA TYR A 35 5.07 4.18 -0.11
C TYR A 35 6.14 3.84 -1.14
N LYS A 36 7.19 3.13 -0.74
CA LYS A 36 8.29 2.72 -1.62
C LYS A 36 8.49 1.21 -1.56
N PRO A 37 8.19 0.47 -2.64
CA PRO A 37 8.47 -0.95 -2.71
C PRO A 37 9.93 -1.19 -3.10
N TYR A 38 10.55 -2.19 -2.48
CA TYR A 38 11.89 -2.67 -2.78
C TYR A 38 11.83 -4.17 -3.02
N ARG A 39 12.34 -4.64 -4.16
CA ARG A 39 12.44 -6.07 -4.45
C ARG A 39 13.75 -6.65 -3.95
N LEU A 40 13.71 -7.90 -3.52
CA LEU A 40 14.93 -8.66 -3.20
C LEU A 40 15.64 -9.08 -4.49
N ASP A 41 16.83 -8.54 -4.72
CA ASP A 41 17.73 -8.94 -5.80
C ASP A 41 18.72 -10.00 -5.30
N ILE A 42 18.39 -11.26 -5.59
CA ILE A 42 19.22 -12.44 -5.26
C ILE A 42 20.40 -12.66 -6.22
N CYS A 43 20.46 -11.93 -7.34
CA CYS A 43 21.57 -12.02 -8.29
C CYS A 43 22.82 -11.33 -7.75
N THR A 44 22.67 -10.42 -6.78
CA THR A 44 23.77 -9.76 -6.08
C THR A 44 24.28 -10.59 -4.89
N LYS A 45 25.57 -10.45 -4.55
CA LYS A 45 26.19 -11.09 -3.39
C LYS A 45 26.86 -10.03 -2.49
N PRO A 46 26.36 -9.79 -1.26
CA PRO A 46 25.11 -10.34 -0.69
C PRO A 46 23.89 -9.84 -1.45
N ALA A 47 22.75 -10.53 -1.29
CA ALA A 47 21.47 -10.09 -1.85
C ALA A 47 21.11 -8.70 -1.32
N LYS A 48 20.48 -7.88 -2.17
CA LYS A 48 20.16 -6.48 -1.85
C LYS A 48 18.71 -6.15 -2.14
N TRP A 49 18.19 -5.18 -1.40
CA TRP A 49 16.89 -4.58 -1.69
C TRP A 49 17.06 -3.47 -2.72
N VAL A 50 16.32 -3.55 -3.82
CA VAL A 50 16.39 -2.59 -4.93
C VAL A 50 15.02 -1.93 -5.09
N GLU A 51 14.97 -0.60 -5.11
CA GLU A 51 13.72 0.15 -5.26
C GLU A 51 13.03 -0.22 -6.57
N VAL A 52 11.72 -0.48 -6.48
CA VAL A 52 10.85 -0.73 -7.62
C VAL A 52 10.06 0.53 -7.89
N LYS A 53 10.38 1.23 -8.98
CA LYS A 53 9.70 2.47 -9.35
C LYS A 53 8.26 2.24 -9.82
N LYS A 54 7.99 1.08 -10.41
CA LYS A 54 6.68 0.72 -10.95
C LYS A 54 6.42 -0.77 -10.78
N LEU A 55 5.23 -1.12 -10.30
CA LEU A 55 4.73 -2.50 -10.18
C LEU A 55 4.03 -3.00 -11.45
N GLU A 56 4.00 -2.19 -12.50
CA GLU A 56 3.29 -2.46 -13.75
C GLU A 56 1.80 -2.78 -13.50
N ASN A 57 1.33 -3.96 -13.89
CA ASN A 57 -0.07 -4.36 -13.79
C ASN A 57 -0.46 -4.92 -12.42
N TRP A 58 0.39 -4.78 -11.40
CA TRP A 58 0.11 -5.23 -10.04
C TRP A 58 -0.39 -4.08 -9.15
N ALA A 59 -1.21 -4.42 -8.18
CA ALA A 59 -1.57 -3.56 -7.06
C ALA A 59 -1.30 -4.27 -5.74
N LEU A 60 -0.97 -3.50 -4.70
CA LEU A 60 -0.73 -4.00 -3.36
C LEU A 60 -1.89 -3.66 -2.45
N PHE A 61 -2.17 -4.55 -1.51
CA PHE A 61 -3.25 -4.42 -0.54
C PHE A 61 -2.62 -4.54 0.84
N VAL A 62 -2.65 -3.45 1.60
CA VAL A 62 -2.09 -3.38 2.97
C VAL A 62 -3.12 -2.82 3.94
N GLU A 63 -3.03 -3.22 5.19
CA GLU A 63 -3.94 -2.77 6.24
C GLU A 63 -3.15 -2.09 7.36
N GLY A 64 -3.85 -1.23 8.09
CA GLY A 64 -3.36 -0.58 9.29
C GLY A 64 -3.24 -1.49 10.52
N ASP A 65 -3.20 -2.82 10.42
CA ASP A 65 -2.88 -3.69 11.55
C ASP A 65 -1.56 -4.43 11.26
N VAL A 66 -0.56 -4.37 12.15
CA VAL A 66 0.71 -5.10 11.96
C VAL A 66 0.54 -6.61 11.79
N ARG A 67 -0.57 -7.18 12.28
CA ARG A 67 -0.89 -8.61 12.19
C ARG A 67 -1.54 -8.96 10.86
N SER A 68 -2.01 -7.97 10.11
CA SER A 68 -2.57 -8.19 8.78
C SER A 68 -1.50 -8.70 7.82
N THR A 69 -1.89 -9.65 6.96
CA THR A 69 -1.02 -10.11 5.89
C THR A 69 -1.30 -9.27 4.65
N PRO A 70 -0.31 -8.52 4.15
CA PRO A 70 -0.48 -7.81 2.90
C PRO A 70 -0.50 -8.81 1.74
N PHE A 71 -1.21 -8.48 0.66
CA PHE A 71 -1.22 -9.29 -0.56
C PHE A 71 -1.13 -8.42 -1.80
N SER A 72 -0.89 -9.06 -2.94
CA SER A 72 -0.83 -8.44 -4.26
C SER A 72 -1.94 -8.97 -5.15
N CYS A 73 -2.42 -8.14 -6.07
CA CYS A 73 -3.38 -8.52 -7.10
C CYS A 73 -2.82 -8.16 -8.47
N MET A 74 -2.87 -9.12 -9.40
CA MET A 74 -2.52 -8.88 -10.80
C MET A 74 -3.75 -8.39 -11.55
N SER A 75 -3.56 -7.41 -12.43
CA SER A 75 -4.59 -6.88 -13.33
C SER A 75 -5.86 -6.40 -12.60
N PRO A 76 -5.73 -5.47 -11.63
CA PRO A 76 -6.87 -4.93 -10.89
C PRO A 76 -7.90 -4.23 -11.78
N GLU A 77 -7.50 -3.78 -12.97
CA GLU A 77 -8.39 -3.16 -13.96
C GLU A 77 -9.52 -4.08 -14.43
N LEU A 78 -9.35 -5.41 -14.33
CA LEU A 78 -10.39 -6.39 -14.68
C LEU A 78 -11.67 -6.23 -13.85
N TRP A 79 -11.57 -5.55 -12.72
CA TRP A 79 -12.67 -5.27 -11.83
C TRP A 79 -12.85 -3.75 -11.60
N GLY A 80 -12.23 -2.91 -12.44
CA GLY A 80 -12.30 -1.45 -12.33
C GLY A 80 -11.32 -0.83 -11.31
N GLY A 81 -10.37 -1.61 -10.80
CA GLY A 81 -9.28 -1.13 -9.96
C GLY A 81 -8.19 -0.41 -10.74
N ARG A 82 -7.24 0.17 -10.02
CA ARG A 82 -6.04 0.81 -10.57
C ARG A 82 -4.84 -0.11 -10.39
N MET A 83 -4.00 -0.18 -11.42
CA MET A 83 -2.68 -0.80 -11.34
C MET A 83 -1.64 0.18 -10.76
N ASN A 84 -0.45 -0.33 -10.44
CA ASN A 84 0.67 0.45 -9.90
C ASN A 84 0.32 1.27 -8.65
N CYS A 85 -0.60 0.77 -7.82
CA CYS A 85 -1.02 1.48 -6.62
C CYS A 85 -1.05 0.56 -5.40
N LEU A 86 -1.17 1.20 -4.24
CA LEU A 86 -1.34 0.57 -2.95
C LEU A 86 -2.72 0.94 -2.40
N TYR A 87 -3.55 -0.08 -2.20
CA TYR A 87 -4.81 -0.01 -1.49
C TYR A 87 -4.54 -0.15 0.00
N TYR A 88 -4.88 0.88 0.74
CA TYR A 88 -4.79 0.92 2.18
C TYR A 88 -6.19 0.74 2.78
N ALA A 89 -6.42 -0.43 3.37
CA ALA A 89 -7.66 -0.72 4.07
C ALA A 89 -7.67 -0.07 5.46
N HIS A 90 -8.79 0.58 5.77
CA HIS A 90 -9.07 1.25 7.04
C HIS A 90 -10.50 0.93 7.49
N TYR A 91 -10.85 1.22 8.75
CA TYR A 91 -12.16 0.90 9.31
C TYR A 91 -13.34 1.65 8.67
N SER A 92 -13.07 2.67 7.84
CA SER A 92 -14.06 3.45 7.13
C SER A 92 -14.01 3.13 5.64
N GLU A 93 -15.15 2.80 5.04
CA GLU A 93 -15.27 2.76 3.58
C GLU A 93 -15.25 4.18 3.00
N PRO A 94 -14.70 4.40 1.80
CA PRO A 94 -13.99 3.44 0.94
C PRO A 94 -12.51 3.24 1.34
N CYS A 95 -11.86 2.20 0.78
CA CYS A 95 -10.41 2.02 0.92
C CYS A 95 -9.64 3.21 0.32
N ASN A 96 -8.54 3.58 0.96
CA ASN A 96 -7.66 4.64 0.47
C ASN A 96 -6.74 4.10 -0.62
N ILE A 97 -6.59 4.86 -1.70
CA ILE A 97 -5.66 4.51 -2.78
C ILE A 97 -4.46 5.45 -2.69
N HIS A 98 -3.27 4.87 -2.70
CA HIS A 98 -2.00 5.59 -2.71
C HIS A 98 -1.17 5.21 -3.93
N GLY A 99 -0.52 6.19 -4.53
CA GLY A 99 0.51 5.95 -5.53
C GLY A 99 1.80 5.47 -4.87
N LEU A 100 2.72 4.96 -5.70
CA LEU A 100 4.01 4.46 -5.24
C LEU A 100 5.12 5.44 -5.62
N GLY A 101 6.04 5.68 -4.69
CA GLY A 101 7.18 6.56 -4.87
C GLY A 101 6.76 7.94 -5.38
N ASP A 102 7.25 8.30 -6.57
CA ASP A 102 7.06 9.61 -7.17
C ASP A 102 5.61 9.83 -7.68
N GLU A 103 4.79 8.78 -7.78
CA GLU A 103 3.38 8.87 -8.17
C GLU A 103 2.42 8.99 -6.96
N ALA A 104 2.94 9.05 -5.73
CA ALA A 104 2.12 9.09 -4.51
C ALA A 104 1.08 10.21 -4.51
N ASP A 105 1.48 11.42 -4.92
CA ASP A 105 0.62 12.60 -4.93
C ASP A 105 -0.45 12.55 -6.03
N ALA A 106 -0.17 11.88 -7.16
CA ALA A 106 -1.07 11.86 -8.32
C ALA A 106 -2.31 10.97 -8.10
N VAL A 107 -2.19 9.97 -7.22
CA VAL A 107 -3.24 8.99 -6.94
C VAL A 107 -3.97 9.29 -5.63
N TRP A 108 -3.35 10.04 -4.73
CA TRP A 108 -3.92 10.35 -3.42
C TRP A 108 -5.12 11.30 -3.52
N ASP A 109 -6.23 10.91 -2.86
CA ASP A 109 -7.43 11.74 -2.72
C ASP A 109 -7.61 12.19 -1.25
N PRO A 110 -7.45 13.48 -0.94
CA PRO A 110 -7.62 14.03 0.41
C PRO A 110 -9.02 13.80 1.00
N SER A 111 -10.05 13.64 0.17
CA SER A 111 -11.43 13.46 0.63
C SER A 111 -11.69 12.06 1.21
N THR A 112 -10.93 11.06 0.77
CA THR A 112 -11.02 9.68 1.25
C THR A 112 -10.17 9.42 2.50
N ASN A 113 -9.18 10.28 2.75
CA ASN A 113 -8.19 10.10 3.80
C ASN A 113 -8.03 11.35 4.70
N PRO A 114 -9.08 11.74 5.46
CA PRO A 114 -9.03 12.95 6.30
C PRO A 114 -8.21 12.78 7.58
N ASP A 115 -8.07 11.55 8.09
CA ASP A 115 -7.41 11.27 9.36
C ASP A 115 -6.01 10.68 9.14
N LEU A 116 -5.04 11.59 9.04
CA LEU A 116 -3.58 11.46 8.91
C LEU A 116 -2.84 10.49 9.85
N LEU A 117 -3.54 9.76 10.72
CA LEU A 117 -2.90 8.89 11.69
C LEU A 117 -2.69 7.53 11.07
N TYR A 118 -1.46 7.27 10.64
CA TYR A 118 -0.97 5.93 10.36
C TYR A 118 -1.11 5.07 11.64
N LYS A 119 -2.27 4.41 11.78
CA LYS A 119 -2.69 3.71 13.00
C LYS A 119 -2.16 2.27 13.06
N ARG A 120 -1.06 1.94 12.37
CA ARG A 120 -0.60 0.54 12.21
C ARG A 120 -0.47 -0.25 13.53
N ASN A 121 -0.18 0.46 14.62
CA ASN A 121 0.01 -0.09 15.96
C ASN A 121 -1.07 0.32 16.98
N TRP A 122 -2.13 1.01 16.56
CA TRP A 122 -3.08 1.66 17.48
C TRP A 122 -4.39 0.89 17.64
N TYR A 123 -4.59 -0.18 16.85
CA TYR A 123 -5.78 -1.02 16.95
C TYR A 123 -5.62 -2.09 18.02
N ARG A 124 -6.54 -2.07 18.99
CA ARG A 124 -6.61 -3.07 20.07
C ARG A 124 -7.33 -4.37 19.66
N GLN A 125 -8.08 -4.34 18.56
CA GLN A 125 -8.84 -5.48 18.04
C GLN A 125 -8.33 -5.83 16.65
N LEU A 126 -8.31 -7.13 16.32
CA LEU A 126 -7.94 -7.62 14.99
C LEU A 126 -9.02 -7.15 14.02
N GLN A 127 -8.65 -6.29 13.07
CA GLN A 127 -9.51 -5.95 11.94
C GLN A 127 -9.15 -6.93 10.82
N ALA A 128 -10.15 -7.63 10.30
CA ALA A 128 -10.00 -8.43 9.09
C ALA A 128 -10.74 -7.67 8.00
N LEU A 129 -10.09 -6.63 7.46
CA LEU A 129 -10.74 -5.71 6.52
C LEU A 129 -10.76 -6.21 5.08
N TRP A 130 -10.00 -7.25 4.74
CA TRP A 130 -10.06 -7.87 3.41
C TRP A 130 -11.26 -8.82 3.28
N VAL A 131 -12.46 -8.26 3.41
CA VAL A 131 -13.65 -8.83 2.80
C VAL A 131 -13.73 -8.26 1.39
N TYR A 132 -14.01 -9.09 0.40
CA TYR A 132 -14.17 -8.71 -1.01
C TYR A 132 -14.83 -7.32 -1.14
N PRO A 133 -14.16 -6.31 -1.71
CA PRO A 133 -14.64 -4.93 -1.68
C PRO A 133 -16.08 -4.81 -2.17
N SER A 134 -16.96 -4.22 -1.35
CA SER A 134 -18.37 -3.95 -1.67
C SER A 134 -18.55 -3.05 -2.91
N VAL A 135 -17.47 -2.40 -3.37
CA VAL A 135 -17.35 -1.62 -4.60
C VAL A 135 -17.70 -2.41 -5.87
N PHE A 136 -17.79 -3.74 -5.81
CA PHE A 136 -18.28 -4.58 -6.92
C PHE A 136 -19.79 -4.77 -6.97
N TYR A 137 -20.54 -4.30 -5.96
CA TYR A 137 -22.00 -4.44 -5.88
C TYR A 137 -22.76 -3.16 -6.25
N SER A 138 -22.08 -2.09 -6.66
CA SER A 138 -22.77 -0.92 -7.22
C SER A 138 -22.98 -1.10 -8.72
N ASP A 139 -23.86 -2.01 -9.10
CA ASP A 139 -24.63 -1.98 -10.35
C ASP A 139 -25.74 -3.05 -10.28
N SER A 140 -26.84 -2.70 -9.61
CA SER A 140 -28.15 -3.27 -9.90
C SER A 140 -29.28 -2.34 -9.44
N GLU A 141 -29.46 -1.23 -10.16
CA GLU A 141 -30.79 -0.65 -10.48
C GLU A 141 -30.78 -0.08 -11.91
#